data_AF-A0A1S2IUI1-F1
#
_entry.id   AF-A0A1S2IUI1-F1
#
_cell.length_a   1.000
_cell.length_b   1.000
_cell.length_c   1.000
_cell.angle_alpha   90.00
_cell.angle_beta   90.00
_cell.angle_gamma   90.00
#
_symmetry.space_group_name_H-M   'P 1'
#
loop_
_entity.id
_entity.type
_entity.pdbx_description
1 polymer ?
#
loop_
_entity_poly.entity_id
_entity_poly.type
_entity_poly.pdbx_seq_one_letter_code
_entity_poly.pdbx_strand_id
1 'polypeptide(L)'
;MADRCAAEPQHCVRVTAVGRSAAGRLVVQTEQLAGTPLPDALDRIGVPTVGVAVTLTLPLLELAVDAGAGALLLGDARADDVLVDDAGAPVLVDHPPDADPGSAPARTSESPGAVALLHAVRLVWERVDPREPCRAAVDDAVTGALGGAVEDVRRLVAVVQATSPPRPVRWEPPADVYTVVAPPAPVPTGHLALVRDALERGVRLGVGGVRVSPRMVLVGVVVAAGLVAAGVLGLQGA
;
A
#
# COMPACT_ATOMS: atom_id res chain seq x y z
N MET A 1 18.36 -11.80 -14.09
CA MET A 1 17.94 -10.39 -14.08
C MET A 1 16.60 -10.33 -13.37
N ALA A 2 16.60 -10.38 -12.05
CA ALA A 2 15.39 -10.26 -11.26
C ALA A 2 15.79 -9.52 -9.99
N ASP A 3 15.04 -8.47 -9.72
CA ASP A 3 15.22 -7.44 -8.70
C ASP A 3 16.39 -6.46 -8.90
N ARG A 4 16.06 -5.26 -9.40
CA ARG A 4 16.95 -4.09 -9.38
C ARG A 4 16.44 -3.00 -8.44
N CYS A 5 15.41 -3.28 -7.64
CA CYS A 5 14.93 -2.36 -6.62
C CYS A 5 15.41 -2.84 -5.25
N ALA A 6 16.12 -1.97 -4.53
CA ALA A 6 16.50 -2.25 -3.15
C ALA A 6 15.32 -2.04 -2.17
N ALA A 7 14.24 -1.41 -2.64
CA ALA A 7 13.03 -1.09 -1.89
C ALA A 7 11.83 -1.80 -2.51
N GLU A 8 10.84 -2.16 -1.68
CA GLU A 8 9.49 -2.52 -2.14
C GLU A 8 8.65 -1.24 -2.23
N PRO A 9 8.53 -0.59 -3.40
CA PRO A 9 7.74 0.64 -3.53
C PRO A 9 6.26 0.33 -3.31
N GLN A 10 5.70 0.79 -2.18
CA GLN A 10 4.31 0.56 -1.79
C GLN A 10 3.30 1.26 -2.71
N HIS A 11 3.75 2.26 -3.47
CA HIS A 11 2.94 3.09 -4.36
C HIS A 11 3.23 2.82 -5.85
N CYS A 12 3.85 1.69 -6.18
CA CYS A 12 3.95 1.19 -7.55
C CYS A 12 3.20 -0.13 -7.67
N VAL A 13 2.61 -0.38 -8.84
CA VAL A 13 1.99 -1.68 -9.09
C VAL A 13 3.02 -2.79 -8.95
N ARG A 14 2.68 -3.80 -8.15
CA ARG A 14 3.55 -4.93 -7.89
C ARG A 14 3.66 -5.83 -9.12
N VAL A 15 4.89 -6.23 -9.47
CA VAL A 15 5.13 -7.32 -10.42
C VAL A 15 4.92 -8.66 -9.71
N THR A 16 3.97 -9.46 -10.20
CA THR A 16 3.62 -10.77 -9.64
C THR A 16 4.36 -11.91 -10.31
N ALA A 17 4.65 -11.80 -11.60
CA ALA A 17 5.48 -12.77 -12.33
C ALA A 17 6.18 -12.14 -13.54
N VAL A 18 7.31 -12.73 -13.94
CA VAL A 18 8.02 -12.37 -15.18
C VAL A 18 8.31 -13.65 -15.95
N GLY A 19 8.02 -13.63 -17.26
CA GLY A 19 8.20 -14.78 -18.14
C GLY A 19 8.54 -14.40 -19.57
N ARG A 20 8.43 -15.37 -20.48
CA ARG A 20 8.53 -15.16 -21.91
C ARG A 20 7.31 -15.71 -22.62
N SER A 21 6.84 -15.00 -23.64
CA SER A 21 5.79 -15.50 -24.54
C SER A 21 6.33 -16.60 -25.46
N ALA A 22 5.42 -17.30 -26.15
CA ALA A 22 5.78 -18.29 -27.16
C ALA A 22 6.64 -17.70 -28.31
N ALA A 23 6.55 -16.39 -28.54
CA ALA A 23 7.38 -15.66 -29.50
C ALA A 23 8.73 -15.17 -28.92
N GLY A 24 9.08 -15.58 -27.70
CA GLY A 24 10.33 -15.21 -27.02
C GLY A 24 10.36 -13.80 -26.40
N ARG A 25 9.27 -13.02 -26.48
CA ARG A 25 9.18 -11.67 -25.90
C ARG A 25 9.07 -11.74 -24.38
N LEU A 26 9.67 -10.81 -23.65
CA LEU A 26 9.51 -10.70 -22.19
C LEU A 26 8.05 -10.34 -21.89
N VAL A 27 7.45 -11.01 -20.90
CA VAL A 27 6.10 -10.70 -20.41
C VAL A 27 6.20 -10.46 -18.91
N VAL A 28 5.65 -9.34 -18.46
CA VAL A 28 5.53 -8.98 -17.05
C VAL A 28 4.05 -9.10 -16.69
N GLN A 29 3.75 -9.90 -15.68
CA GLN A 29 2.45 -9.94 -15.04
C GLN A 29 2.51 -9.06 -13.81
N THR A 30 1.60 -8.10 -13.75
CA THR A 30 1.41 -7.21 -12.62
C THR A 30 0.20 -7.64 -11.80
N GLU A 31 0.14 -7.19 -10.55
CA GLU A 31 -1.08 -7.27 -9.76
C GLU A 31 -2.19 -6.52 -10.48
N GLN A 32 -3.39 -7.11 -10.53
CA GLN A 32 -4.54 -6.44 -11.09
C GLN A 32 -5.00 -5.37 -10.10
N LEU A 33 -4.64 -4.13 -10.36
CA LEU A 33 -5.08 -2.99 -9.57
C LEU A 33 -6.43 -2.49 -10.07
N ALA A 34 -7.41 -2.41 -9.17
CA ALA A 34 -8.61 -1.62 -9.39
C ALA A 34 -8.36 -0.21 -8.86
N GLY A 35 -8.42 0.79 -9.73
CA GLY A 35 -8.20 2.18 -9.36
C GLY A 35 -8.80 3.13 -10.40
N THR A 36 -9.13 4.35 -9.96
CA THR A 36 -9.60 5.42 -10.85
C THR A 36 -8.40 6.27 -11.28
N PRO A 37 -8.23 6.60 -12.57
CA PRO A 37 -7.17 7.52 -12.99
C PRO A 37 -7.20 8.82 -12.20
N LEU A 38 -6.05 9.34 -11.81
CA LEU A 38 -5.94 10.52 -10.96
C LEU A 38 -6.74 11.73 -11.49
N PRO A 39 -6.73 12.07 -12.80
CA PRO A 39 -7.58 13.13 -13.33
C PRO A 39 -9.08 12.89 -13.07
N ASP A 40 -9.56 11.67 -13.32
CA ASP A 40 -10.96 11.29 -13.09
C ASP A 40 -11.31 11.30 -11.59
N ALA A 41 -10.38 10.89 -10.73
CA ALA A 41 -10.54 10.95 -9.28
C ALA A 41 -10.65 12.40 -8.80
N LEU A 42 -9.81 13.30 -9.31
CA LEU A 42 -9.85 14.72 -9.02
C LEU A 42 -11.14 15.38 -9.54
N ASP A 43 -11.65 14.97 -10.70
CA ASP A 43 -12.93 15.45 -11.22
C ASP A 43 -14.12 15.05 -10.32
N ARG A 44 -14.06 13.87 -9.69
CA ARG A 44 -15.05 13.44 -8.69
C ARG A 44 -14.91 14.18 -7.37
N ILE A 45 -13.68 14.47 -6.94
CA ILE A 45 -13.39 15.21 -5.70
C ILE A 45 -13.75 16.70 -5.85
N GLY A 46 -13.58 17.27 -7.05
CA GLY A 46 -13.74 18.69 -7.32
C GLY A 46 -12.53 19.48 -6.82
N VAL A 47 -12.71 20.25 -5.74
CA VAL A 47 -11.66 21.09 -5.13
C VAL A 47 -11.12 20.38 -3.89
N PRO A 48 -9.97 19.67 -3.97
CA PRO A 48 -9.39 19.01 -2.82
C PRO A 48 -8.95 20.03 -1.75
N THR A 49 -9.13 19.66 -0.48
CA THR A 49 -8.51 20.39 0.63
C THR A 49 -7.00 20.19 0.62
N VAL A 50 -6.26 21.09 1.29
CA VAL A 50 -4.80 20.95 1.47
C VAL A 50 -4.42 19.58 2.02
N GLY A 51 -5.15 19.05 3.02
CA GLY A 51 -4.87 17.73 3.60
C GLY A 51 -5.05 16.57 2.61
N VAL A 52 -6.06 16.64 1.73
CA VAL A 52 -6.26 15.65 0.66
C VAL A 52 -5.14 15.76 -0.37
N ALA A 53 -4.79 16.98 -0.79
CA ALA A 53 -3.70 17.20 -1.74
C ALA A 53 -2.36 16.67 -1.20
N VAL A 54 -2.03 16.94 0.06
CA VAL A 54 -0.86 16.36 0.74
C VAL A 54 -0.90 14.83 0.72
N THR A 55 -2.05 14.24 1.07
CA THR A 55 -2.20 12.77 1.13
C THR A 55 -2.00 12.11 -0.24
N LEU A 56 -2.49 12.74 -1.31
CA LEU A 56 -2.34 12.25 -2.67
C LEU A 56 -0.94 12.52 -3.25
N THR A 57 -0.25 13.57 -2.83
CA THR A 57 1.00 13.99 -3.47
C THR A 57 2.26 13.54 -2.76
N LEU A 58 2.21 13.37 -1.44
CA LEU A 58 3.40 12.97 -0.68
C LEU A 58 3.98 11.62 -1.13
N PRO A 59 3.17 10.55 -1.33
CA PRO A 59 3.71 9.28 -1.81
C PRO A 59 4.30 9.36 -3.22
N LEU A 60 3.70 10.18 -4.11
CA LEU A 60 4.21 10.41 -5.47
C LEU A 60 5.57 11.12 -5.44
N LEU A 61 5.74 12.08 -4.54
CA LEU A 61 7.01 12.78 -4.35
C LEU A 61 8.08 11.87 -3.77
N GLU A 62 7.73 10.98 -2.83
CA GLU A 62 8.66 9.97 -2.30
C GLU A 62 9.16 9.03 -3.40
N LEU A 63 8.27 8.54 -4.27
CA LEU A 63 8.65 7.77 -5.47
C LEU A 63 9.56 8.57 -6.42
N ALA A 64 9.29 9.87 -6.61
CA ALA A 64 10.11 10.73 -7.45
C ALA A 64 11.51 10.95 -6.85
N VAL A 65 11.62 11.06 -5.52
CA VAL A 65 12.91 11.13 -4.82
C VAL A 65 13.68 9.81 -4.97
N ASP A 66 13.02 8.67 -4.79
CA ASP A 66 13.64 7.35 -4.95
C ASP A 66 14.11 7.13 -6.39
N ALA A 67 13.33 7.58 -7.37
CA ALA A 67 13.70 7.55 -8.78
C ALA A 67 14.89 8.47 -9.08
N GLY A 68 14.87 9.70 -8.57
CA GLY A 68 15.96 10.66 -8.75
C GLY A 68 17.26 10.25 -8.04
N ALA A 69 17.15 9.50 -6.94
CA ALA A 69 18.30 8.94 -6.23
C ALA A 69 18.82 7.63 -6.87
N GLY A 70 18.13 7.09 -7.89
CA GLY A 70 18.46 5.82 -8.52
C GLY A 70 18.12 4.59 -7.67
N ALA A 71 17.35 4.74 -6.60
CA ALA A 71 16.84 3.65 -5.78
C ALA A 71 15.67 2.90 -6.44
N LEU A 72 14.95 3.59 -7.34
CA LEU A 72 13.85 3.09 -8.15
C LEU A 72 14.12 3.40 -9.63
N LEU A 73 13.90 2.44 -10.52
CA LEU A 73 13.95 2.67 -11.97
C LEU A 73 12.52 2.74 -12.48
N LEU A 74 12.10 3.93 -12.89
CA LEU A 74 10.82 4.17 -13.55
C LEU A 74 11.00 4.14 -15.07
N GLY A 75 10.04 3.55 -15.77
CA GLY A 75 9.98 3.51 -17.22
C GLY A 75 9.29 4.75 -17.81
N ASP A 76 8.42 4.49 -18.79
CA ASP A 76 7.76 5.52 -19.62
C ASP A 76 6.40 5.97 -19.06
N ALA A 77 6.25 5.94 -17.73
CA ALA A 77 5.04 6.39 -17.05
C ALA A 77 4.62 7.81 -17.46
N ARG A 78 3.31 8.03 -17.50
CA ARG A 78 2.64 9.32 -17.70
C ARG A 78 1.87 9.71 -16.43
N ALA A 79 1.48 10.98 -16.33
CA ALA A 79 0.68 11.44 -15.20
C ALA A 79 -0.68 10.71 -15.11
N ASP A 80 -1.24 10.31 -16.25
CA ASP A 80 -2.48 9.54 -16.36
C ASP A 80 -2.33 8.08 -15.90
N ASP A 81 -1.10 7.58 -15.80
CA ASP A 81 -0.80 6.24 -15.27
C ASP A 81 -0.79 6.21 -13.73
N VAL A 82 -1.02 7.35 -13.08
CA VAL A 82 -1.28 7.40 -11.64
C VAL A 82 -2.75 7.09 -11.39
N LEU A 83 -3.02 5.98 -10.72
CA LEU A 83 -4.35 5.60 -10.26
C LEU A 83 -4.52 5.97 -8.79
N VAL A 84 -5.77 6.20 -8.38
CA VAL A 84 -6.19 6.24 -6.98
C VAL A 84 -6.97 4.97 -6.70
N ASP A 85 -6.47 4.14 -5.80
CA ASP A 85 -7.11 2.88 -5.42
C ASP A 85 -8.36 3.11 -4.54
N ASP A 86 -9.05 2.02 -4.19
CA ASP A 86 -10.25 2.07 -3.37
C ASP A 86 -10.00 2.58 -1.93
N ALA A 87 -8.74 2.53 -1.45
CA ALA A 87 -8.33 3.10 -0.16
C ALA A 87 -7.99 4.59 -0.25
N GLY A 88 -8.02 5.18 -1.46
CA GLY A 88 -7.62 6.56 -1.71
C GLY A 88 -6.11 6.75 -1.81
N ALA A 89 -5.33 5.67 -1.93
CA ALA A 89 -3.90 5.73 -2.08
C ALA A 89 -3.53 5.92 -3.56
N PRO A 90 -2.59 6.83 -3.87
CA PRO A 90 -2.07 6.97 -5.22
C PRO A 90 -1.12 5.81 -5.53
N VAL A 91 -1.27 5.20 -6.70
CA VAL A 91 -0.43 4.09 -7.18
C VAL A 91 -0.04 4.34 -8.63
N LEU A 92 1.26 4.31 -8.90
CA LEU A 92 1.80 4.43 -10.25
C LEU A 92 1.76 3.08 -10.98
N VAL A 93 1.10 3.06 -12.14
CA VAL A 93 1.16 1.97 -13.12
C VAL A 93 2.31 2.25 -14.08
N ASP A 94 3.53 1.87 -13.68
CA ASP A 94 4.69 2.10 -14.53
C ASP A 94 4.73 1.13 -15.72
N HIS A 95 5.18 1.65 -16.87
CA HIS A 95 5.31 0.87 -18.10
C HIS A 95 6.79 0.70 -18.44
N PRO A 96 7.26 -0.52 -18.74
CA PRO A 96 8.64 -0.70 -19.15
C PRO A 96 8.93 0.11 -20.42
N PRO A 97 10.16 0.61 -20.59
CA PRO A 97 10.53 1.34 -21.80
C PRO A 97 10.27 0.46 -23.04
N ASP A 98 9.81 1.08 -24.13
CA ASP A 98 9.43 0.42 -25.39
C ASP A 98 8.23 -0.55 -25.28
N ALA A 99 7.46 -0.53 -24.18
CA ALA A 99 6.20 -1.30 -24.08
C ALA A 99 5.16 -0.82 -25.11
N ASP A 100 5.21 0.47 -25.44
CA ASP A 100 4.36 1.09 -26.46
C ASP A 100 5.11 1.10 -27.81
N PRO A 101 4.57 0.49 -28.89
CA PRO A 101 5.25 0.37 -30.18
C PRO A 101 5.49 1.72 -30.92
N GLY A 102 5.08 2.85 -30.33
CA GLY A 102 5.36 4.21 -30.79
C GLY A 102 6.34 5.01 -29.91
N SER A 103 6.81 4.45 -28.78
CA SER A 103 7.82 5.09 -27.93
C SER A 103 9.21 4.86 -28.51
N ALA A 104 9.98 5.93 -28.70
CA ALA A 104 11.36 5.84 -29.17
C ALA A 104 12.26 5.31 -28.02
N PRO A 105 13.35 4.58 -28.32
CA PRO A 105 14.16 3.95 -27.28
C PRO A 105 14.85 5.00 -26.41
N ALA A 106 14.34 5.20 -25.19
CA ALA A 106 14.89 6.10 -24.18
C ALA A 106 16.17 5.48 -23.59
N ARG A 107 17.29 5.66 -24.28
CA ARG A 107 18.61 5.44 -23.68
C ARG A 107 19.07 6.71 -22.97
N THR A 108 19.23 6.53 -21.66
CA THR A 108 20.15 7.24 -20.74
C THR A 108 19.77 8.65 -20.24
N SER A 109 19.50 8.70 -18.93
CA SER A 109 19.89 9.72 -17.92
C SER A 109 18.83 10.64 -17.32
N GLU A 110 17.60 10.71 -17.82
CA GLU A 110 16.54 11.53 -17.18
C GLU A 110 15.21 10.76 -17.22
N SER A 111 14.66 10.44 -16.04
CA SER A 111 13.54 9.49 -15.88
C SER A 111 12.21 10.10 -16.34
N PRO A 112 11.63 9.64 -17.47
CA PRO A 112 10.30 10.09 -17.92
C PRO A 112 9.25 9.90 -16.82
N GLY A 113 9.33 8.77 -16.10
CA GLY A 113 8.43 8.49 -14.98
C GLY A 113 8.57 9.43 -13.77
N ALA A 114 9.77 9.93 -13.44
CA ALA A 114 9.91 10.87 -12.31
C ALA A 114 9.27 12.22 -12.64
N VAL A 115 9.44 12.68 -13.89
CA VAL A 115 8.79 13.90 -14.39
C VAL A 115 7.27 13.72 -14.44
N ALA A 116 6.78 12.54 -14.83
CA ALA A 116 5.35 12.21 -14.81
C ALA A 116 4.75 12.29 -13.40
N LEU A 117 5.45 11.81 -12.38
CA LEU A 117 5.05 11.96 -10.97
C LEU A 117 4.94 13.43 -10.57
N LEU A 118 5.90 14.28 -10.96
CA LEU A 118 5.85 15.73 -10.69
C LEU A 118 4.68 16.40 -11.42
N HIS A 119 4.35 15.98 -12.64
CA HIS A 119 3.15 16.44 -13.34
C HIS A 119 1.87 15.99 -12.65
N ALA A 120 1.79 14.76 -12.16
CA ALA A 120 0.65 14.30 -11.35
C ALA A 120 0.51 15.12 -10.06
N VAL A 121 1.60 15.41 -9.38
CA VAL A 121 1.62 16.30 -8.20
C VAL A 121 1.09 17.69 -8.56
N ARG A 122 1.57 18.26 -9.67
CA ARG A 122 1.09 19.55 -10.17
C ARG A 122 -0.41 19.54 -10.46
N LEU A 123 -0.92 18.51 -11.12
CA LEU A 123 -2.35 18.34 -11.42
C LEU A 123 -3.20 18.36 -10.14
N VAL A 124 -2.77 17.68 -9.08
CA VAL A 124 -3.50 17.70 -7.79
C VAL A 124 -3.51 19.11 -7.21
N TRP A 125 -2.36 19.77 -7.13
CA TRP A 125 -2.24 21.08 -6.51
C TRP A 125 -2.90 22.19 -7.34
N GLU A 126 -3.00 22.07 -8.67
CA GLU A 126 -3.78 22.98 -9.53
C GLU A 126 -5.28 22.95 -9.23
N ARG A 127 -5.80 21.87 -8.61
CA ARG A 127 -7.20 21.78 -8.18
C ARG A 127 -7.47 22.35 -6.80
N VAL A 128 -6.45 22.53 -5.97
CA VAL A 128 -6.58 23.15 -4.63
C VAL A 128 -6.98 24.61 -4.79
N ASP A 129 -7.81 25.16 -3.87
CA ASP A 129 -8.22 26.57 -3.93
C ASP A 129 -6.98 27.49 -3.97
N PRO A 130 -6.84 28.36 -4.99
CA PRO A 130 -5.70 29.27 -5.08
C PRO A 130 -5.61 30.29 -3.94
N ARG A 131 -6.66 30.45 -3.13
CA ARG A 131 -6.66 31.30 -1.94
C ARG A 131 -5.97 30.66 -0.73
N GLU A 132 -5.65 29.37 -0.79
CA GLU A 132 -4.93 28.70 0.29
C GLU A 132 -3.55 29.36 0.49
N PRO A 133 -3.17 29.71 1.73
CA PRO A 133 -1.95 30.49 1.99
C PRO A 133 -0.67 29.75 1.60
N CYS A 134 -0.71 28.42 1.55
CA CYS A 134 0.42 27.61 1.13
C CYS A 134 0.59 27.51 -0.39
N ARG A 135 -0.40 27.95 -1.18
CA ARG A 135 -0.46 27.68 -2.62
C ARG A 135 0.76 28.20 -3.36
N ALA A 136 1.15 29.46 -3.13
CA ALA A 136 2.28 30.10 -3.80
C ALA A 136 3.61 29.37 -3.52
N ALA A 137 3.86 29.02 -2.25
CA ALA A 137 5.08 28.31 -1.88
C ALA A 137 5.16 26.91 -2.52
N VAL A 138 4.03 26.21 -2.62
CA VAL A 138 3.97 24.91 -3.30
C VAL A 138 4.18 25.07 -4.81
N ASP A 139 3.57 26.07 -5.45
CA ASP A 139 3.74 26.32 -6.88
C ASP A 139 5.18 26.65 -7.29
N ASP A 140 5.84 27.50 -6.50
CA ASP A 140 7.25 27.82 -6.69
C ASP A 140 8.12 26.57 -6.53
N ALA A 141 7.83 25.73 -5.52
CA ALA A 141 8.56 24.50 -5.27
C ALA A 141 8.31 23.44 -6.37
N VAL A 142 7.09 23.30 -6.88
CA VAL A 142 6.76 22.42 -8.01
C VAL A 142 7.49 22.86 -9.27
N THR A 143 7.49 24.16 -9.55
CA THR A 143 8.20 24.73 -10.70
C THR A 143 9.71 24.49 -10.58
N GLY A 144 10.28 24.69 -9.39
CA GLY A 144 11.68 24.40 -9.11
C GLY A 144 12.03 22.92 -9.29
N ALA A 145 11.16 22.01 -8.83
CA ALA A 145 11.38 20.57 -8.96
C ALA A 145 11.28 20.07 -10.42
N LEU A 146 10.35 20.61 -11.22
CA LEU A 146 10.17 20.20 -12.62
C LEU A 146 11.38 20.52 -13.52
N GLY A 147 12.14 21.57 -13.21
CA GLY A 147 13.36 21.94 -13.93
C GLY A 147 14.65 21.67 -13.17
N GLY A 148 14.56 21.00 -12.02
CA GLY A 148 15.63 20.92 -11.01
C GLY A 148 16.21 19.53 -10.81
N ALA A 149 17.10 19.42 -9.82
CA ALA A 149 17.71 18.15 -9.42
C ALA A 149 16.85 17.44 -8.35
N VAL A 150 17.25 16.23 -7.94
CA VAL A 150 16.57 15.48 -6.87
C VAL A 150 16.48 16.27 -5.56
N GLU A 151 17.44 17.15 -5.28
CA GLU A 151 17.43 18.08 -4.14
C GLU A 151 16.25 19.07 -4.19
N ASP A 152 15.83 19.50 -5.38
CA ASP A 152 14.67 20.36 -5.55
C ASP A 152 13.37 19.57 -5.32
N VAL A 153 13.33 18.28 -5.70
CA VAL A 153 12.22 17.37 -5.35
C VAL A 153 12.15 17.15 -3.83
N ARG A 154 13.28 16.96 -3.16
CA ARG A 154 13.32 16.86 -1.68
C ARG A 154 12.87 18.16 -1.00
N ARG A 155 13.21 19.32 -1.58
CA ARG A 155 12.69 20.61 -1.11
C ARG A 155 11.18 20.68 -1.26
N LEU A 156 10.64 20.24 -2.39
CA LEU A 156 9.19 20.15 -2.61
C LEU A 156 8.51 19.23 -1.59
N VAL A 157 9.10 18.06 -1.28
CA VAL A 157 8.62 17.19 -0.19
C VAL A 157 8.53 17.96 1.13
N ALA A 158 9.59 18.67 1.51
CA ALA A 158 9.61 19.43 2.76
C ALA A 158 8.55 20.55 2.77
N VAL A 159 8.33 21.23 1.64
CA VAL A 159 7.29 22.26 1.51
C VAL A 159 5.91 21.63 1.67
N VAL A 160 5.59 20.55 0.95
CA VAL A 160 4.30 19.84 1.05
C VAL A 160 4.07 19.26 2.45
N GLN A 161 5.09 18.72 3.10
CA GLN A 161 4.97 18.27 4.49
C GLN A 161 4.69 19.44 5.45
N ALA A 162 5.29 20.61 5.23
CA ALA A 162 5.03 21.80 6.04
C ALA A 162 3.61 22.37 5.86
N THR A 163 2.95 22.11 4.71
CA THR A 163 1.54 22.50 4.50
C THR A 163 0.55 21.54 5.16
N SER A 164 1.03 20.38 5.61
CA SER A 164 0.18 19.38 6.25
C SER A 164 -0.46 19.97 7.50
N PRO A 165 -1.79 19.83 7.69
CA PRO A 165 -2.41 20.20 8.96
C PRO A 165 -1.69 19.44 10.09
N PRO A 166 -1.47 20.08 11.26
CA PRO A 166 -0.77 19.44 12.36
C PRO A 166 -1.47 18.11 12.66
N ARG A 167 -0.73 17.00 12.51
CA ARG A 167 -1.28 15.68 12.81
C ARG A 167 -1.77 15.73 14.27
N PRO A 168 -2.96 15.21 14.60
CA PRO A 168 -3.33 15.05 15.98
C PRO A 168 -2.20 14.28 16.66
N VAL A 169 -1.68 14.86 17.75
CA VAL A 169 -0.54 14.32 18.49
C VAL A 169 -0.88 12.88 18.83
N ARG A 170 -0.27 11.92 18.13
CA ARG A 170 -0.17 10.56 18.63
C ARG A 170 0.81 10.63 19.77
N TRP A 171 0.29 10.76 20.98
CA TRP A 171 1.08 10.50 22.17
C TRP A 171 1.65 9.10 22.01
N GLU A 172 2.97 9.01 21.96
CA GLU A 172 3.69 7.78 22.21
C GLU A 172 4.00 7.82 23.71
N PRO A 173 3.10 7.28 24.56
CA PRO A 173 3.30 7.37 26.00
C PRO A 173 4.64 6.71 26.35
N PRO A 174 5.46 7.34 27.19
CA PRO A 174 6.64 6.69 27.76
C PRO A 174 6.23 5.33 28.33
N ALA A 175 6.91 4.27 27.87
CA ALA A 175 6.54 2.88 28.15
C ALA A 175 6.54 2.54 29.66
N ASP A 176 7.18 3.39 30.46
CA ASP A 176 7.36 3.27 31.91
C ASP A 176 6.26 3.97 32.73
N VAL A 177 5.45 4.86 32.14
CA VAL A 177 4.46 5.68 32.87
C VAL A 177 3.02 5.17 32.69
N TYR A 178 2.72 4.52 31.56
CA TYR A 178 1.35 4.15 31.21
C TYR A 178 1.22 2.64 30.98
N THR A 179 0.40 1.98 31.78
CA THR A 179 -0.11 0.64 31.44
C THR A 179 -1.34 0.80 30.58
N VAL A 180 -1.22 0.50 29.28
CA VAL A 180 -2.37 0.49 28.37
C VAL A 180 -3.26 -0.69 28.74
N VAL A 181 -4.31 -0.41 29.51
CA VAL A 181 -5.33 -1.41 29.83
C VAL A 181 -6.22 -1.55 28.61
N ALA A 182 -6.07 -2.66 27.89
CA ALA A 182 -7.03 -3.02 26.85
C ALA A 182 -8.44 -3.05 27.48
N PRO A 183 -9.47 -2.48 26.83
CA PRO A 183 -10.83 -2.55 27.36
C PRO A 183 -11.16 -4.00 27.69
N PRO A 184 -11.80 -4.27 28.84
CA PRO A 184 -12.13 -5.64 29.24
C PRO A 184 -12.89 -6.28 28.08
N ALA A 185 -12.38 -7.42 27.61
CA ALA A 185 -13.00 -8.13 26.50
C ALA A 185 -14.49 -8.28 26.80
N PRO A 186 -15.39 -7.95 25.85
CA PRO A 186 -16.81 -8.11 26.07
C PRO A 186 -17.05 -9.56 26.47
N VAL A 187 -17.59 -9.77 27.67
CA VAL A 187 -17.93 -11.11 28.15
C VAL A 187 -18.94 -11.67 27.16
N PRO A 188 -18.62 -12.77 26.45
CA PRO A 188 -19.54 -13.30 25.45
C PRO A 188 -20.84 -13.73 26.14
N THR A 189 -21.89 -12.93 26.00
CA THR A 189 -23.23 -13.27 26.46
C THR A 189 -23.90 -14.09 25.36
N GLY A 190 -23.89 -15.41 25.51
CA GLY A 190 -24.60 -16.35 24.65
C GLY A 190 -23.71 -17.42 24.02
N HIS A 191 -24.33 -18.54 23.65
CA HIS A 191 -23.64 -19.75 23.19
C HIS A 191 -22.90 -19.52 21.86
N LEU A 192 -23.45 -18.72 20.96
CA LEU A 192 -22.81 -18.38 19.67
C LEU A 192 -21.57 -17.48 19.84
N ALA A 193 -21.59 -16.56 20.82
CA ALA A 193 -20.45 -15.69 21.10
C ALA A 193 -19.28 -16.49 21.69
N LEU A 194 -19.56 -17.51 22.49
CA LEU A 194 -18.58 -18.48 23.00
C LEU A 194 -17.93 -19.31 21.89
N VAL A 195 -18.72 -19.79 20.92
CA VAL A 195 -18.21 -20.57 19.78
C VAL A 195 -17.32 -19.71 18.88
N ARG A 196 -17.74 -18.46 18.60
CA ARG A 196 -16.96 -17.52 17.81
C ARG A 196 -15.63 -17.15 18.48
N ASP A 197 -15.66 -16.88 19.78
CA ASP A 197 -14.46 -16.60 20.58
C ASP A 197 -13.48 -17.79 20.55
N ALA A 198 -13.99 -19.00 20.73
CA ALA A 198 -13.19 -20.22 20.66
C ALA A 198 -12.55 -20.45 19.27
N LEU A 199 -13.22 -20.04 18.19
CA LEU A 199 -12.69 -20.11 16.82
C LEU A 199 -11.62 -19.05 16.55
N GLU A 200 -11.86 -17.80 16.97
CA GLU A 200 -10.97 -16.68 16.71
C GLU A 200 -9.72 -16.70 17.61
N ARG A 201 -9.85 -17.16 18.86
CA ARG A 201 -8.78 -17.08 19.88
C ARG A 201 -8.21 -18.43 20.33
N GLY A 202 -8.78 -19.54 19.86
CA GLY A 202 -8.42 -20.90 20.25
C GLY A 202 -9.08 -21.36 21.55
N VAL A 203 -9.20 -22.68 21.72
CA VAL A 203 -9.86 -23.29 22.88
C VAL A 203 -8.86 -23.41 24.03
N ARG A 204 -9.24 -22.94 25.23
CA ARG A 204 -8.47 -23.20 26.45
C ARG A 204 -8.87 -24.57 26.99
N LEU A 205 -7.93 -25.52 26.99
CA LEU A 205 -8.15 -26.85 27.55
C LEU A 205 -7.46 -26.98 28.90
N GLY A 206 -8.24 -27.24 29.94
CA GLY A 206 -7.77 -27.52 31.30
C GLY A 206 -7.53 -26.29 32.19
N VAL A 207 -7.47 -26.55 33.50
CA VAL A 207 -7.28 -25.55 34.58
C VAL A 207 -5.90 -24.84 34.48
N GLY A 208 -4.99 -25.35 33.66
CA GLY A 208 -3.64 -24.82 33.42
C GLY A 208 -3.47 -23.87 32.23
N GLY A 209 -4.55 -23.46 31.54
CA GLY A 209 -4.52 -22.31 30.63
C GLY A 209 -3.77 -22.49 29.30
N VAL A 210 -3.48 -23.71 28.86
CA VAL A 210 -2.85 -23.97 27.56
C VAL A 210 -3.85 -23.63 26.44
N ARG A 211 -3.48 -22.69 25.57
CA ARG A 211 -4.27 -22.32 24.38
C ARG A 211 -3.91 -23.27 23.25
N VAL A 212 -4.91 -23.97 22.74
CA VAL A 212 -4.75 -24.90 21.64
C VAL A 212 -5.38 -24.31 20.38
N SER A 213 -4.66 -24.36 19.27
CA SER A 213 -5.17 -23.86 17.99
C SER A 213 -6.44 -24.64 17.60
N PRO A 214 -7.44 -23.99 16.98
CA PRO A 214 -8.70 -24.62 16.63
C PRO A 214 -8.52 -25.83 15.68
N ARG A 215 -7.46 -25.81 14.85
CA ARG A 215 -7.06 -26.94 14.01
C ARG A 215 -6.68 -28.17 14.84
N MET A 216 -5.91 -28.00 15.93
CA MET A 216 -5.51 -29.11 16.79
C MET A 216 -6.70 -29.71 17.54
N VAL A 217 -7.67 -28.89 17.95
CA VAL A 217 -8.90 -29.37 18.60
C VAL A 217 -9.73 -30.20 17.64
N LEU A 218 -9.91 -29.72 16.40
CA LEU A 218 -10.63 -30.46 15.37
C LEU A 218 -9.95 -31.81 15.08
N VAL A 219 -8.62 -31.80 14.91
CA VAL A 219 -7.85 -33.03 14.69
C VAL A 219 -8.00 -33.98 15.88
N GLY A 220 -7.93 -33.48 17.12
CA GLY A 220 -8.14 -34.29 18.33
C GLY A 220 -9.52 -34.94 18.39
N VAL A 221 -10.58 -34.19 18.07
CA VAL A 221 -11.96 -34.72 18.03
C VAL A 221 -12.10 -35.78 16.94
N VAL A 222 -11.56 -35.55 15.75
CA VAL A 222 -11.61 -36.51 14.63
C VAL A 222 -10.85 -37.79 15.00
N VAL A 223 -9.66 -37.67 15.59
CA VAL A 223 -8.86 -38.82 16.03
C VAL A 223 -9.60 -39.60 17.11
N ALA A 224 -10.16 -38.93 18.13
CA ALA A 224 -10.91 -39.59 19.19
C ALA A 224 -12.18 -40.30 18.65
N ALA A 225 -12.93 -39.65 17.76
CA ALA A 225 -14.09 -40.25 17.11
C ALA A 225 -13.71 -41.47 16.26
N GLY A 226 -12.61 -41.39 15.51
CA GLY A 226 -12.06 -42.51 14.75
C GLY A 226 -11.60 -43.68 15.63
N LEU A 227 -10.99 -43.39 16.79
CA LEU A 227 -10.56 -44.40 17.76
C LEU A 227 -11.74 -45.11 18.42
N VAL A 228 -12.81 -44.38 18.75
CA VAL A 228 -14.05 -44.97 19.29
C VAL A 228 -14.74 -45.83 18.23
N ALA A 229 -14.84 -45.35 16.99
CA ALA A 229 -15.43 -46.12 15.90
C ALA A 229 -14.64 -47.41 15.62
N ALA A 230 -13.30 -47.33 15.62
CA ALA A 230 -12.44 -48.50 15.46
C ALA A 230 -12.56 -49.48 16.64
N GLY A 231 -12.67 -48.98 17.88
CA GLY A 231 -12.89 -49.82 19.06
C GLY A 231 -14.24 -50.54 19.05
N VAL A 232 -15.30 -49.85 18.63
CA VAL A 232 -16.65 -50.45 18.51
C VAL A 232 -16.68 -51.49 17.38
N LEU A 233 -16.06 -51.23 16.24
CA LEU A 233 -15.96 -52.23 15.16
C LEU A 233 -15.10 -53.44 15.58
N GLY A 234 -14.00 -53.20 16.31
CA GLY A 234 -13.14 -54.28 16.82
C GLY A 234 -13.83 -55.18 17.85
N LEU A 235 -14.78 -54.63 18.63
CA LEU A 235 -15.61 -55.38 19.58
C LEU A 235 -16.78 -56.13 18.94
N GLN A 236 -17.14 -55.82 17.69
CA GLN A 236 -18.21 -56.52 16.95
C GLN A 236 -17.67 -57.57 15.95
N GLY A 237 -16.35 -57.62 15.73
CA GLY A 237 -15.69 -58.55 14.83
C GLY A 237 -14.87 -59.66 15.52
N ALA A 238 -14.95 -59.77 16.84
CA ALA A 238 -14.37 -60.85 17.66
C ALA A 238 -15.49 -61.69 18.29
#